data_AF-A0A397QAY7-F1
#
_entry.id   AF-A0A397QAY7-F1
#
_cell.length_a   1.000
_cell.length_b   1.000
_cell.length_c   1.000
_cell.angle_alpha   90.00
_cell.angle_beta   90.00
_cell.angle_gamma   90.00
#
_symmetry.space_group_name_H-M   'P 1'
#
loop_
_entity.id
_entity.type
_entity.pdbx_description
1 polymer ?
#
loop_
_entity_poly.entity_id
_entity_poly.type
_entity_poly.pdbx_seq_one_letter_code
_entity_poly.pdbx_strand_id
1 'polypeptide(L)'
;MYERTSEQRRPKAANPDRQPAQSLTGRQFSKLAATPQAETGQAAGTQGEPSLHQLWSVLLRRWWIILGVTVIGTVLLALAARQIPPDYTAMAQIEVLPGWGPEAGQTAPADAADRQMILDTHMVMLRMPDFLRKVIAPLPQFENGKNERLVERLGERISINQLMSSRIIAIRVTLPDPNEAANLANRMAEVYLAQQVSQQADQIRDELARVDSGISRLRSDIDTAREQMRQQFEPETPIEAGGGPDGRSPTSEAAESKASASSKAQLLVELEQRRRELQRQLESVAPNLRIASPASPPVEPSSLHPMLFVVPGAVFLLIATSFLVIARDRLDQSLRSAQDVTSALSIPCLGLVPRSRSLRSGGAHDSLRQEPFSAFAESIRSVAAAGGFAQTSSAAETVMVTSSEPGEGKTPLAVSLAQYAGSIGRRVLLIDLDLRTPSVLKELGVEARYSLVDLMAQRVDRNAAVLTDPDLDFHVLPMTSGQVDPVRLVSDPYWQTTLNDFRSRYDVILIDGPPALGRAEAGLIARMADRVIFAVKWGATRTRIARNAVDALIASRGEAQGVSAVITQVAPRAHARYGFGDATEVMTRHGARLLPPARPGGVKKAISKVVRAPASAVAGATAFISEWSRRVRKWAVG
;
A
#
# COMPACT_ATOMS: atom_id res chain seq x y z
N MET A 1 34.76 -99.83 52.40
CA MET A 1 34.19 -100.38 51.15
C MET A 1 34.57 -99.41 50.04
N TYR A 2 35.48 -99.83 49.15
CA TYR A 2 35.81 -99.31 47.81
C TYR A 2 35.87 -97.79 47.53
N GLU A 3 37.09 -97.26 47.57
CA GLU A 3 37.91 -96.84 46.40
C GLU A 3 37.23 -96.28 45.13
N ARG A 4 37.63 -95.03 44.74
CA ARG A 4 38.23 -94.60 43.45
C ARG A 4 37.93 -93.11 43.15
N THR A 5 38.89 -92.18 43.29
CA THR A 5 39.87 -91.68 42.27
C THR A 5 39.19 -91.07 41.03
N SER A 6 39.54 -89.93 40.43
CA SER A 6 40.64 -88.94 40.49
C SER A 6 40.30 -87.92 39.37
N GLU A 7 40.50 -86.61 39.45
CA GLU A 7 41.71 -85.86 39.05
C GLU A 7 41.38 -84.36 39.23
N GLN A 8 42.07 -83.59 40.08
CA GLN A 8 43.36 -82.91 39.92
C GLN A 8 43.37 -81.59 39.10
N ARG A 9 43.83 -80.53 39.79
CA ARG A 9 44.45 -79.25 39.32
C ARG A 9 43.50 -78.15 38.84
N ARG A 10 43.64 -76.86 39.20
CA ARG A 10 44.57 -76.07 40.06
C ARG A 10 43.88 -74.70 40.33
N PRO A 11 44.31 -73.96 41.38
CA PRO A 11 43.74 -72.66 41.78
C PRO A 11 44.54 -71.46 41.25
N LYS A 12 43.95 -70.26 41.24
CA LYS A 12 44.63 -68.95 41.15
C LYS A 12 43.59 -67.83 41.31
N ALA A 13 43.84 -66.65 41.85
CA ALA A 13 44.74 -66.09 42.86
C ALA A 13 44.32 -64.62 42.93
N ALA A 14 44.28 -64.04 44.13
CA ALA A 14 44.10 -62.61 44.32
C ALA A 14 45.25 -61.83 43.66
N ASN A 15 44.96 -60.67 43.06
CA ASN A 15 45.97 -59.69 42.67
C ASN A 15 45.76 -58.40 43.48
N PRO A 16 46.84 -57.79 43.99
CA PRO A 16 46.83 -56.68 44.92
C PRO A 16 46.74 -55.36 44.14
N ASP A 17 46.11 -54.36 44.74
CA ASP A 17 46.54 -52.96 44.69
C ASP A 17 45.52 -52.10 45.44
N ARG A 18 45.69 -52.09 46.76
CA ARG A 18 45.26 -50.97 47.60
C ARG A 18 46.53 -50.39 48.24
N GLN A 19 46.88 -49.17 47.84
CA GLN A 19 47.66 -48.26 48.66
C GLN A 19 46.91 -46.92 48.81
N PRO A 20 47.15 -46.19 49.92
CA PRO A 20 46.25 -45.18 50.43
C PRO A 20 46.63 -43.75 50.00
N ALA A 21 45.74 -42.82 50.39
CA ALA A 21 45.79 -41.38 50.17
C ALA A 21 47.19 -40.73 50.21
N GLN A 22 47.49 -39.93 49.19
CA GLN A 22 48.51 -38.88 49.23
C GLN A 22 47.87 -37.53 48.91
N SER A 23 48.14 -36.58 49.81
CA SER A 23 47.93 -35.15 49.70
C SER A 23 48.60 -34.58 48.45
N LEU A 24 47.85 -33.85 47.61
CA LEU A 24 48.43 -33.01 46.57
C LEU A 24 48.17 -31.54 46.88
N THR A 25 49.30 -30.92 47.22
CA THR A 25 49.57 -29.51 47.41
C THR A 25 49.29 -28.68 46.15
N GLY A 26 49.07 -27.38 46.36
CA GLY A 26 48.69 -26.42 45.33
C GLY A 26 49.71 -26.33 44.19
N ARG A 27 49.37 -26.91 43.03
CA ARG A 27 49.81 -26.49 41.69
C ARG A 27 49.05 -27.14 40.52
N GLN A 28 47.83 -27.66 40.74
CA GLN A 28 47.02 -28.30 39.70
C GLN A 28 45.71 -27.59 39.32
N PHE A 29 45.48 -26.35 39.79
CA PHE A 29 44.30 -25.56 39.38
C PHE A 29 44.50 -24.66 38.14
N SER A 30 45.64 -24.75 37.44
CA SER A 30 45.92 -23.92 36.25
C SER A 30 45.59 -24.58 34.90
N LYS A 31 44.85 -25.70 34.88
CA LYS A 31 44.46 -26.40 33.64
C LYS A 31 42.94 -26.65 33.46
N LEU A 32 42.10 -25.95 34.21
CA LEU A 32 40.63 -25.94 34.01
C LEU A 32 40.10 -24.59 33.47
N ALA A 33 40.98 -23.65 33.13
CA ALA A 33 40.66 -22.43 32.39
C ALA A 33 41.25 -22.53 30.97
N ALA A 34 40.72 -23.47 30.18
CA ALA A 34 40.92 -23.49 28.74
C ALA A 34 39.57 -23.82 28.10
N THR A 35 38.90 -22.78 27.62
CA THR A 35 37.76 -22.85 26.71
C THR A 35 38.05 -23.85 25.58
N PRO A 36 37.13 -24.77 25.25
CA PRO A 36 37.27 -25.53 24.02
C PRO A 36 37.04 -24.56 22.86
N GLN A 37 38.11 -24.31 22.09
CA GLN A 37 37.98 -23.80 20.73
C GLN A 37 37.16 -24.81 19.94
N ALA A 38 35.88 -24.51 19.75
CA ALA A 38 35.09 -25.16 18.73
C ALA A 38 35.57 -24.62 17.38
N GLU A 39 36.31 -25.45 16.66
CA GLU A 39 36.43 -25.35 15.21
C GLU A 39 35.03 -25.51 14.61
N THR A 40 34.31 -24.39 14.44
CA THR A 40 33.28 -24.29 13.41
C THR A 40 33.92 -23.66 12.19
N GLY A 41 34.27 -24.53 11.25
CA GLY A 41 34.55 -24.11 9.89
C GLY A 41 33.37 -23.35 9.30
N GLN A 42 33.70 -22.29 8.56
CA GLN A 42 32.96 -21.76 7.42
C GLN A 42 31.46 -21.45 7.62
N ALA A 43 31.19 -20.20 7.99
CA ALA A 43 30.10 -19.43 7.40
C ALA A 43 30.51 -17.95 7.35
N ALA A 44 31.43 -17.64 6.43
CA ALA A 44 31.73 -16.27 6.06
C ALA A 44 30.47 -15.63 5.45
N GLY A 45 30.00 -14.57 6.09
CA GLY A 45 29.17 -13.48 5.57
C GLY A 45 28.17 -13.80 4.45
N THR A 46 26.95 -14.21 4.81
CA THR A 46 25.77 -13.78 4.05
C THR A 46 25.33 -12.42 4.57
N GLN A 47 25.82 -11.38 3.91
CA GLN A 47 25.19 -10.08 3.97
C GLN A 47 23.72 -10.22 3.52
N GLY A 48 22.78 -9.81 4.37
CA GLY A 48 21.56 -9.16 3.93
C GLY A 48 20.46 -9.97 3.24
N GLU A 49 20.46 -11.31 3.26
CA GLU A 49 19.30 -12.06 2.75
C GLU A 49 18.29 -12.37 3.86
N PRO A 50 17.04 -11.88 3.74
CA PRO A 50 16.03 -12.18 4.73
C PRO A 50 15.63 -13.65 4.66
N SER A 51 15.84 -14.37 5.76
CA SER A 51 15.37 -15.75 5.88
C SER A 51 13.86 -15.85 5.58
N LEU A 52 13.48 -16.79 4.72
CA LEU A 52 12.08 -17.03 4.30
C LEU A 52 11.14 -17.22 5.51
N HIS A 53 11.65 -17.83 6.58
CA HIS A 53 10.90 -18.05 7.82
C HIS A 53 10.53 -16.74 8.53
N GLN A 54 11.41 -15.72 8.50
CA GLN A 54 11.11 -14.42 9.09
C GLN A 54 10.00 -13.69 8.30
N LEU A 55 10.06 -13.71 6.97
CA LEU A 55 9.04 -13.13 6.10
C LEU A 55 7.66 -13.78 6.31
N TRP A 56 7.64 -15.11 6.41
CA TRP A 56 6.43 -15.88 6.67
C TRP A 56 5.78 -15.51 8.02
N SER A 57 6.59 -15.32 9.05
CA SER A 57 6.09 -14.95 10.38
C SER A 57 5.43 -13.57 10.40
N VAL A 58 5.89 -12.61 9.59
CA VAL A 58 5.29 -11.27 9.48
C VAL A 58 3.92 -11.34 8.80
N LEU A 59 3.83 -12.11 7.70
CA LEU A 59 2.59 -12.33 6.97
C LEU A 59 1.51 -12.98 7.86
N LEU A 60 1.87 -14.04 8.58
CA LEU A 60 0.95 -14.72 9.51
C LEU A 60 0.53 -13.87 10.70
N ARG A 61 1.26 -12.81 11.06
CA ARG A 61 0.87 -11.91 12.16
C ARG A 61 -0.15 -10.86 11.72
N ARG A 62 -0.17 -10.50 10.44
CA ARG A 62 -1.00 -9.42 9.89
C ARG A 62 -1.94 -9.86 8.77
N TRP A 63 -2.13 -11.17 8.59
CA TRP A 63 -2.95 -11.73 7.51
C TRP A 63 -4.38 -11.17 7.49
N TRP A 64 -4.97 -10.85 8.64
CA TRP A 64 -6.29 -10.20 8.72
C TRP A 64 -6.33 -8.81 8.07
N ILE A 65 -5.25 -8.02 8.20
CA ILE A 65 -5.16 -6.69 7.60
C ILE A 65 -4.98 -6.82 6.08
N ILE A 66 -4.11 -7.73 5.66
CA ILE A 66 -3.88 -8.02 4.24
C ILE A 66 -5.19 -8.48 3.59
N LEU A 67 -5.85 -9.47 4.18
CA LEU A 67 -7.13 -9.98 3.72
C LEU A 67 -8.21 -8.90 3.70
N GLY A 68 -8.32 -8.09 4.76
CA GLY A 68 -9.31 -7.01 4.84
C GLY A 68 -9.15 -5.97 3.72
N VAL A 69 -7.92 -5.50 3.48
CA VAL A 69 -7.64 -4.52 2.42
C VAL A 69 -7.87 -5.13 1.04
N THR A 70 -7.42 -6.37 0.80
CA THR A 70 -7.65 -7.07 -0.46
C THR A 70 -9.15 -7.24 -0.72
N VAL A 71 -9.94 -7.72 0.26
CA VAL A 71 -11.38 -7.92 0.09
C VAL A 71 -12.10 -6.61 -0.23
N ILE A 72 -11.83 -5.54 0.52
CA ILE A 72 -12.43 -4.22 0.27
C ILE A 72 -12.05 -3.71 -1.13
N GLY A 73 -10.77 -3.81 -1.50
CA GLY A 73 -10.28 -3.39 -2.81
C GLY A 73 -10.89 -4.21 -3.96
N THR A 74 -11.04 -5.52 -3.81
CA THR A 74 -11.70 -6.38 -4.79
C THR A 74 -13.18 -6.06 -4.93
N VAL A 75 -13.89 -5.78 -3.82
CA VAL A 75 -15.30 -5.36 -3.87
C VAL A 75 -15.46 -4.03 -4.61
N LEU A 76 -14.59 -3.05 -4.34
CA LEU A 76 -14.59 -1.77 -5.06
C LEU A 76 -14.28 -1.96 -6.55
N LEU A 77 -13.31 -2.80 -6.90
CA LEU A 77 -12.96 -3.11 -8.28
C LEU A 77 -14.13 -3.80 -9.01
N ALA A 78 -14.83 -4.72 -8.35
CA ALA A 78 -16.00 -5.39 -8.90
C ALA A 78 -17.20 -4.43 -9.08
N LEU A 79 -17.41 -3.50 -8.15
CA LEU A 79 -18.42 -2.46 -8.26
C LEU A 79 -18.11 -1.48 -9.41
N ALA A 80 -16.85 -1.08 -9.56
CA ALA A 80 -16.40 -0.23 -10.67
C ALA A 80 -16.53 -0.95 -12.01
N ALA A 81 -16.12 -2.22 -12.08
CA ALA A 81 -16.26 -3.06 -13.28
C ALA A 81 -17.73 -3.20 -13.73
N ARG A 82 -18.69 -3.17 -12.80
CA ARG A 82 -20.13 -3.18 -13.09
C ARG A 82 -20.67 -1.86 -13.65
N GLN A 83 -19.99 -0.74 -13.42
CA GLN A 83 -20.42 0.58 -13.90
C GLN A 83 -19.90 0.91 -15.30
N ILE A 84 -18.92 0.17 -15.82
CA ILE A 84 -18.38 0.39 -17.17
C ILE A 84 -19.38 -0.21 -18.18
N PRO A 85 -20.02 0.61 -19.04
CA PRO A 85 -20.96 0.11 -20.02
C PRO A 85 -20.23 -0.75 -21.07
N PRO A 86 -20.83 -1.85 -21.52
CA PRO A 86 -20.30 -2.59 -22.65
C PRO A 86 -20.37 -1.76 -23.94
N ASP A 87 -19.39 -1.93 -24.82
CA ASP A 87 -19.44 -1.38 -26.18
C ASP A 87 -20.03 -2.44 -27.14
N TYR A 88 -20.89 -1.98 -28.05
CA TYR A 88 -21.53 -2.80 -29.07
C TYR A 88 -21.16 -2.28 -30.46
N THR A 89 -20.72 -3.19 -31.34
CA THR A 89 -20.33 -2.84 -32.71
C THR A 89 -21.35 -3.36 -33.72
N ALA A 90 -22.01 -2.46 -34.44
CA ALA A 90 -22.90 -2.80 -35.56
C ALA A 90 -22.21 -2.56 -36.91
N MET A 91 -22.58 -3.31 -37.95
CA MET A 91 -21.91 -3.27 -39.26
C MET A 91 -22.91 -3.22 -40.42
N ALA A 92 -22.86 -2.15 -41.22
CA ALA A 92 -23.58 -2.04 -42.50
C ALA A 92 -22.60 -2.28 -43.66
N GLN A 93 -23.08 -2.92 -44.73
CA GLN A 93 -22.28 -3.27 -45.90
C GLN A 93 -22.81 -2.58 -47.16
N ILE A 94 -21.93 -1.86 -47.86
CA ILE A 94 -22.22 -1.18 -49.12
C ILE A 94 -21.39 -1.85 -50.22
N GLU A 95 -22.05 -2.30 -51.29
CA GLU A 95 -21.43 -2.82 -52.50
C GLU A 95 -21.28 -1.70 -53.52
N VAL A 96 -20.06 -1.51 -54.03
CA VAL A 96 -19.76 -0.59 -55.12
C VAL A 96 -19.93 -1.30 -56.45
N LEU A 97 -20.88 -0.84 -57.24
CA LEU A 97 -21.18 -1.37 -58.56
C LEU A 97 -20.27 -0.70 -59.60
N PRO A 98 -19.81 -1.42 -60.63
CA PRO A 98 -19.09 -0.80 -61.73
C PRO A 98 -20.03 0.22 -62.42
N GLY A 99 -19.55 1.44 -62.62
CA GLY A 99 -20.36 2.55 -63.15
C GLY A 99 -21.02 2.18 -64.48
N TRP A 100 -22.34 2.38 -64.56
CA TRP A 100 -23.07 2.27 -65.81
C TRP A 100 -23.02 3.61 -66.53
N GLY A 101 -22.07 3.76 -67.45
CA GLY A 101 -21.99 4.88 -68.39
C GLY A 101 -21.99 4.37 -69.84
N PRO A 102 -22.29 5.21 -70.84
CA PRO A 102 -22.29 4.82 -72.25
C PRO A 102 -20.93 4.31 -72.77
N GLU A 103 -19.84 4.52 -72.02
CA GLU A 103 -18.50 3.98 -72.31
C GLU A 103 -18.26 2.55 -71.76
N ALA A 104 -19.17 2.00 -70.95
CA ALA A 104 -19.05 0.64 -70.40
C ALA A 104 -19.12 -0.47 -71.48
N GLY A 105 -19.44 -0.09 -72.72
CA GLY A 105 -19.50 -1.00 -73.86
C GLY A 105 -18.16 -1.26 -74.57
N GLN A 106 -17.04 -0.59 -74.24
CA GLN A 106 -15.86 -0.72 -75.12
C GLN A 106 -14.44 -0.53 -74.58
N THR A 107 -14.18 -0.43 -73.27
CA THR A 107 -12.79 -0.36 -72.77
C THR A 107 -12.52 -1.29 -71.59
N ALA A 108 -11.46 -2.10 -71.74
CA ALA A 108 -10.67 -2.92 -70.82
C ALA A 108 -11.27 -3.42 -69.46
N PRO A 109 -10.91 -4.63 -68.99
CA PRO A 109 -11.15 -4.96 -67.59
C PRO A 109 -10.40 -3.93 -66.73
N ALA A 110 -11.12 -3.03 -66.05
CA ALA A 110 -10.52 -2.04 -65.15
C ALA A 110 -9.47 -2.73 -64.28
N ASP A 111 -8.22 -2.24 -64.32
CA ASP A 111 -7.09 -2.86 -63.63
C ASP A 111 -7.40 -2.96 -62.13
N ALA A 112 -6.81 -3.94 -61.45
CA ALA A 112 -6.99 -4.09 -60.00
C ALA A 112 -6.63 -2.79 -59.24
N ALA A 113 -5.70 -1.99 -59.78
CA ALA A 113 -5.31 -0.68 -59.27
C ALA A 113 -6.44 0.36 -59.37
N ASP A 114 -7.15 0.44 -60.49
CA ASP A 114 -8.26 1.38 -60.67
C ASP A 114 -9.43 1.07 -59.73
N ARG A 115 -9.70 -0.23 -59.52
CA ARG A 115 -10.73 -0.67 -58.56
C ARG A 115 -10.38 -0.28 -57.13
N GLN A 116 -9.12 -0.42 -56.75
CA GLN A 116 -8.66 -0.03 -55.42
C GLN A 116 -8.77 1.48 -55.23
N MET A 117 -8.37 2.28 -56.23
CA MET A 117 -8.48 3.73 -56.20
C MET A 117 -9.94 4.21 -56.05
N ILE A 118 -10.89 3.57 -56.74
CA ILE A 118 -12.32 3.88 -56.61
C ILE A 118 -12.82 3.58 -55.19
N LEU A 119 -12.47 2.42 -54.64
CA LEU A 119 -12.87 2.04 -53.28
C LEU A 119 -12.24 2.94 -52.22
N ASP A 120 -10.96 3.27 -52.35
CA ASP A 120 -10.25 4.19 -51.46
C ASP A 120 -10.90 5.58 -51.50
N THR A 121 -11.30 6.05 -52.69
CA THR A 121 -12.03 7.33 -52.84
C THR A 121 -13.35 7.30 -52.06
N HIS A 122 -14.15 6.25 -52.21
CA HIS A 122 -15.40 6.10 -51.45
C HIS A 122 -15.17 6.01 -49.94
N MET A 123 -14.14 5.29 -49.49
CA MET A 123 -13.78 5.19 -48.07
C MET A 123 -13.32 6.53 -47.48
N VAL A 124 -12.53 7.32 -48.23
CA VAL A 124 -12.14 8.67 -47.81
C VAL A 124 -13.37 9.56 -47.70
N MET A 125 -14.26 9.56 -48.69
CA MET A 125 -15.50 10.34 -48.67
C MET A 125 -16.38 10.03 -47.45
N LEU A 126 -16.53 8.75 -47.10
CA LEU A 126 -17.29 8.31 -45.93
C LEU A 126 -16.66 8.73 -44.60
N ARG A 127 -15.36 9.03 -44.57
CA ARG A 127 -14.62 9.54 -43.39
C ARG A 127 -14.59 11.08 -43.32
N MET A 128 -15.03 11.79 -44.35
CA MET A 128 -14.95 13.25 -44.39
C MET A 128 -15.80 13.89 -43.28
N PRO A 129 -15.28 14.90 -42.55
CA PRO A 129 -16.02 15.56 -41.48
C PRO A 129 -17.37 16.15 -41.92
N ASP A 130 -17.44 16.68 -43.14
CA ASP A 130 -18.67 17.26 -43.70
C ASP A 130 -19.75 16.20 -43.97
N PHE A 131 -19.34 14.98 -44.33
CA PHE A 131 -20.27 13.86 -44.46
C PHE A 131 -20.81 13.45 -43.10
N LEU A 132 -19.94 13.29 -42.09
CA LEU A 132 -20.36 12.95 -40.73
C LEU A 132 -21.30 14.00 -40.14
N ARG A 133 -21.07 15.29 -40.40
CA ARG A 133 -21.97 16.39 -40.01
C ARG A 133 -23.38 16.22 -40.59
N LYS A 134 -23.50 15.84 -41.86
CA LYS A 134 -24.79 15.61 -42.52
C LYS A 134 -25.53 14.39 -41.97
N VAL A 135 -24.82 13.35 -41.59
CA VAL A 135 -25.42 12.15 -40.97
C VAL A 135 -26.00 12.47 -39.58
N ILE A 136 -25.30 13.32 -38.81
CA ILE A 136 -25.62 13.60 -37.40
C ILE A 136 -26.69 14.71 -37.24
N ALA A 137 -26.73 15.70 -38.14
CA ALA A 137 -27.61 16.87 -38.04
C ALA A 137 -29.10 16.58 -37.77
N PRO A 138 -29.73 15.52 -38.32
CA PRO A 138 -31.17 15.26 -38.13
C PRO A 138 -31.53 14.47 -36.87
N LEU A 139 -30.55 14.06 -36.04
CA LEU A 139 -30.80 13.16 -34.93
C LEU A 139 -31.17 13.95 -33.65
N PRO A 140 -32.32 13.65 -33.00
CA PRO A 140 -32.86 14.44 -31.88
C PRO A 140 -31.96 14.44 -30.64
N GLN A 141 -31.22 13.35 -30.41
CA GLN A 141 -30.22 13.26 -29.33
C GLN A 141 -28.96 14.11 -29.57
N PHE A 142 -28.84 14.77 -30.73
CA PHE A 142 -27.68 15.54 -31.17
C PHE A 142 -28.01 16.99 -31.61
N GLU A 143 -29.25 17.47 -31.38
CA GLU A 143 -29.75 18.81 -31.78
C GLU A 143 -29.05 20.01 -31.11
N ASN A 144 -28.38 19.82 -29.97
CA ASN A 144 -27.80 20.92 -29.18
C ASN A 144 -26.35 21.29 -29.56
N GLY A 145 -26.18 21.84 -30.77
CA GLY A 145 -25.41 23.08 -31.02
C GLY A 145 -23.92 23.24 -30.63
N LYS A 146 -23.16 22.24 -30.16
CA LYS A 146 -21.68 22.36 -29.94
C LYS A 146 -20.92 21.07 -30.30
N ASN A 147 -20.99 20.67 -31.56
CA ASN A 147 -20.66 19.30 -31.98
C ASN A 147 -19.30 19.07 -32.66
N GLU A 148 -18.32 19.98 -32.61
CA GLU A 148 -17.00 19.69 -33.20
C GLU A 148 -16.27 18.54 -32.48
N ARG A 149 -16.21 18.58 -31.14
CA ARG A 149 -15.69 17.48 -30.30
C ARG A 149 -16.52 16.20 -30.37
N LEU A 150 -17.71 16.26 -30.96
CA LEU A 150 -18.66 15.15 -31.04
C LEU A 150 -18.49 14.42 -32.38
N VAL A 151 -18.28 15.17 -33.47
CA VAL A 151 -17.83 14.63 -34.76
C VAL A 151 -16.46 13.95 -34.61
N GLU A 152 -15.54 14.54 -33.84
CA GLU A 152 -14.23 13.94 -33.56
C GLU A 152 -14.33 12.62 -32.78
N ARG A 153 -15.08 12.60 -31.67
CA ARG A 153 -15.32 11.38 -30.87
C ARG A 153 -16.10 10.29 -31.62
N LEU A 154 -17.01 10.68 -32.53
CA LEU A 154 -17.72 9.73 -33.39
C LEU A 154 -16.82 9.18 -34.50
N GLY A 155 -15.95 10.02 -35.06
CA GLY A 155 -14.93 9.59 -36.02
C GLY A 155 -14.03 8.48 -35.46
N GLU A 156 -13.67 8.54 -34.18
CA GLU A 156 -12.91 7.48 -33.49
C GLU A 156 -13.70 6.18 -33.28
N ARG A 157 -15.03 6.27 -33.19
CA ARG A 157 -15.94 5.13 -32.98
C ARG A 157 -16.50 4.53 -34.27
N ILE A 158 -16.15 5.10 -35.42
CA ILE A 158 -16.58 4.66 -36.75
C ILE A 158 -15.36 4.12 -37.50
N SER A 159 -15.44 2.87 -37.95
CA SER A 159 -14.40 2.24 -38.75
C SER A 159 -14.95 1.84 -40.11
N ILE A 160 -14.37 2.39 -41.18
CA ILE A 160 -14.76 2.13 -42.56
C ILE A 160 -13.63 1.37 -43.23
N ASN A 161 -13.84 0.09 -43.54
CA ASN A 161 -12.81 -0.76 -44.14
C ASN A 161 -13.39 -1.59 -45.29
N GLN A 162 -12.55 -1.92 -46.27
CA GLN A 162 -12.89 -2.88 -47.32
C GLN A 162 -12.90 -4.31 -46.76
N LEU A 163 -13.87 -5.13 -47.17
CA LEU A 163 -13.96 -6.53 -46.76
C LEU A 163 -13.24 -7.44 -47.78
N MET A 164 -12.15 -8.11 -47.37
CA MET A 164 -11.49 -9.19 -48.16
C MET A 164 -11.13 -8.80 -49.61
N SER A 165 -10.63 -7.57 -49.83
CA SER A 165 -10.34 -7.01 -51.17
C SER A 165 -11.52 -7.07 -52.17
N SER A 166 -12.75 -7.18 -51.65
CA SER A 166 -13.98 -7.21 -52.44
C SER A 166 -14.47 -5.79 -52.75
N ARG A 167 -15.56 -5.69 -53.51
CA ARG A 167 -16.26 -4.42 -53.78
C ARG A 167 -17.13 -3.95 -52.62
N ILE A 168 -16.99 -4.56 -51.43
CA ILE A 168 -17.81 -4.29 -50.26
C ILE A 168 -17.05 -3.41 -49.28
N ILE A 169 -17.66 -2.27 -48.96
CA ILE A 169 -17.25 -1.34 -47.92
C ILE A 169 -18.07 -1.66 -46.66
N ALA A 170 -17.38 -1.95 -45.57
CA ALA A 170 -17.97 -2.21 -44.27
C ALA A 170 -17.91 -0.95 -43.40
N ILE A 171 -19.07 -0.43 -43.01
CA ILE A 171 -19.20 0.67 -42.05
C ILE A 171 -19.49 0.06 -40.68
N ARG A 172 -18.51 0.12 -39.77
CA ARG A 172 -18.65 -0.34 -38.38
C ARG A 172 -18.82 0.84 -37.45
N VAL A 173 -19.81 0.77 -36.57
CA VAL A 173 -20.10 1.80 -35.58
C VAL A 173 -20.12 1.18 -34.19
N THR A 174 -19.36 1.74 -33.25
CA THR A 174 -19.25 1.23 -31.88
C THR A 174 -19.86 2.19 -30.86
N LEU A 175 -21.01 1.81 -30.28
CA LEU A 175 -21.75 2.61 -29.28
C LEU A 175 -22.21 1.74 -28.08
N PRO A 176 -22.53 2.36 -26.93
CA PRO A 176 -23.06 1.63 -25.77
C PRO A 176 -24.47 1.05 -25.95
N ASP A 177 -25.26 1.58 -26.88
CA ASP A 177 -26.58 1.05 -27.23
C ASP A 177 -26.50 0.29 -28.58
N PRO A 178 -26.85 -1.00 -28.62
CA PRO A 178 -26.80 -1.80 -29.84
C PRO A 178 -27.77 -1.31 -30.93
N ASN A 179 -28.90 -0.71 -30.56
CA ASN A 179 -29.88 -0.19 -31.52
C ASN A 179 -29.38 1.11 -32.14
N GLU A 180 -28.80 2.01 -31.35
CA GLU A 180 -28.21 3.25 -31.85
C GLU A 180 -27.04 2.96 -32.79
N ALA A 181 -26.18 1.99 -32.46
CA ALA A 181 -25.08 1.56 -33.32
C ALA A 181 -25.58 1.10 -34.70
N ALA A 182 -26.63 0.27 -34.73
CA ALA A 182 -27.21 -0.23 -35.97
C ALA A 182 -27.91 0.87 -36.77
N ASN A 183 -28.70 1.72 -36.10
CA ASN A 183 -29.39 2.84 -36.72
C ASN A 183 -28.42 3.84 -37.34
N LEU A 184 -27.33 4.18 -36.65
CA LEU A 184 -26.32 5.09 -37.17
C LEU A 184 -25.56 4.47 -38.37
N ALA A 185 -25.20 3.19 -38.31
CA ALA A 185 -24.54 2.49 -39.42
C ALA A 185 -25.44 2.44 -40.67
N ASN A 186 -26.73 2.12 -40.50
CA ASN A 186 -27.72 2.13 -41.59
C ASN A 186 -27.92 3.53 -42.16
N ARG A 187 -28.05 4.54 -41.28
CA ARG A 187 -28.23 5.93 -41.71
C ARG A 187 -27.03 6.46 -42.48
N MET A 188 -25.81 6.10 -42.08
CA MET A 188 -24.60 6.44 -42.84
C MET A 188 -24.68 5.88 -44.26
N ALA A 189 -25.08 4.61 -44.42
CA ALA A 189 -25.21 4.00 -45.73
C ALA A 189 -26.29 4.67 -46.58
N GLU A 190 -27.46 4.95 -46.01
CA GLU A 190 -28.58 5.63 -46.69
C GLU A 190 -28.23 7.05 -47.13
N VAL A 191 -27.64 7.85 -46.23
CA VAL A 191 -27.26 9.25 -46.52
C VAL A 191 -26.16 9.29 -47.58
N TYR A 192 -25.21 8.37 -47.54
CA TYR A 192 -24.17 8.29 -48.55
C TYR A 192 -24.72 7.93 -49.94
N LEU A 193 -25.63 6.95 -49.99
CA LEU A 193 -26.30 6.55 -51.21
C LEU A 193 -27.11 7.71 -51.82
N ALA A 194 -27.89 8.41 -51.00
CA ALA A 194 -28.67 9.57 -51.42
C ALA A 194 -27.78 10.71 -51.93
N GLN A 195 -26.65 10.97 -51.26
CA GLN A 195 -25.67 11.98 -51.66
C GLN A 195 -25.02 11.65 -53.01
N GLN A 196 -24.76 10.37 -53.29
CA GLN A 196 -24.15 9.95 -54.55
C GLN A 196 -25.12 10.11 -55.73
N VAL A 197 -26.39 9.76 -55.54
CA VAL A 197 -27.44 10.02 -56.54
C VAL A 197 -27.61 11.51 -56.79
N SER A 198 -27.62 12.34 -55.73
CA SER A 198 -27.75 13.79 -55.91
C SER A 198 -26.54 14.39 -56.63
N GLN A 199 -25.32 13.97 -56.28
CA GLN A 199 -24.10 14.45 -56.93
C GLN A 199 -24.05 14.08 -58.42
N GLN A 200 -24.45 12.85 -58.78
CA GLN A 200 -24.53 12.44 -60.18
C GLN A 200 -25.61 13.23 -60.94
N ALA A 201 -26.78 13.43 -60.34
CA ALA A 201 -27.84 14.23 -60.92
C ALA A 201 -27.40 15.69 -61.12
N ASP A 202 -26.66 16.28 -60.18
CA ASP A 202 -26.11 17.63 -60.29
C ASP A 202 -25.07 17.73 -61.41
N GLN A 203 -24.16 16.74 -61.53
CA GLN A 203 -23.19 16.69 -62.63
C GLN A 203 -23.87 16.65 -64.00
N ILE A 204 -24.90 15.81 -64.16
CA ILE A 204 -25.68 15.71 -65.39
C ILE A 204 -26.45 17.02 -65.65
N ARG A 205 -27.04 17.64 -64.62
CA ARG A 205 -27.71 18.95 -64.75
C ARG A 205 -26.76 20.05 -65.19
N ASP A 206 -25.55 20.08 -64.65
CA ASP A 206 -24.51 21.05 -65.02
C ASP A 206 -24.06 20.84 -66.47
N GLU A 207 -23.87 19.59 -66.90
CA GLU A 207 -23.55 19.26 -68.30
C GLU A 207 -24.70 19.67 -69.23
N LEU A 208 -25.95 19.41 -68.82
CA LEU A 208 -27.15 19.81 -69.56
C LEU A 208 -27.21 21.34 -69.73
N ALA A 209 -26.96 22.10 -68.66
CA ALA A 209 -26.94 23.56 -68.68
C ALA A 209 -25.84 24.12 -69.61
N ARG A 210 -24.68 23.46 -69.67
CA ARG A 210 -23.60 23.81 -70.61
C ARG A 210 -24.01 23.55 -72.06
N VAL A 211 -24.64 22.40 -72.33
CA VAL A 211 -25.15 22.06 -73.67
C VAL A 211 -26.25 23.02 -74.10
N ASP A 212 -27.21 23.33 -73.22
CA ASP A 212 -28.28 24.30 -73.49
C ASP A 212 -27.73 25.70 -73.80
N SER A 213 -26.71 26.13 -73.06
CA SER A 213 -26.01 27.40 -73.34
C SER A 213 -25.30 27.37 -74.70
N GLY A 214 -24.69 26.24 -75.07
CA GLY A 214 -24.05 26.04 -76.37
C GLY A 214 -25.06 26.09 -77.53
N ILE A 215 -26.19 25.40 -77.39
CA ILE A 215 -27.30 25.44 -78.36
C ILE A 215 -27.80 26.88 -78.53
N SER A 216 -27.99 27.60 -77.43
CA SER A 216 -28.49 28.98 -77.46
C SER A 216 -27.53 29.94 -78.17
N ARG A 217 -26.22 29.83 -77.90
CA ARG A 217 -25.18 30.62 -78.60
C ARG A 217 -25.14 30.29 -80.09
N LEU A 218 -25.14 29.01 -80.44
CA LEU A 218 -25.05 28.57 -81.82
C LEU A 218 -26.28 28.99 -82.64
N ARG A 219 -27.48 28.95 -82.05
CA ARG A 219 -28.70 29.49 -82.66
C ARG A 219 -28.57 30.98 -82.94
N SER A 220 -28.11 31.77 -81.97
CA SER A 220 -27.86 33.20 -82.15
C SER A 220 -26.81 33.47 -83.24
N ASP A 221 -25.74 32.67 -83.33
CA ASP A 221 -24.70 32.82 -84.37
C ASP A 221 -25.22 32.47 -85.76
N ILE A 222 -26.12 31.49 -85.86
CA ILE A 222 -26.78 31.12 -87.13
C ILE A 222 -27.74 32.24 -87.56
N ASP A 223 -28.55 32.78 -86.64
CA ASP A 223 -29.51 33.83 -86.95
C ASP A 223 -28.82 35.14 -87.33
N THR A 224 -27.75 35.52 -86.63
CA THR A 224 -26.93 36.69 -86.99
C THR A 224 -26.21 36.51 -88.31
N ALA A 225 -25.61 35.35 -88.58
CA ALA A 225 -25.00 35.06 -89.89
C ALA A 225 -26.05 35.07 -91.02
N ARG A 226 -27.27 34.62 -90.75
CA ARG A 226 -28.39 34.65 -91.69
C ARG A 226 -28.86 36.07 -91.96
N GLU A 227 -28.94 36.92 -90.95
CA GLU A 227 -29.30 38.33 -91.12
C GLU A 227 -28.19 39.12 -91.82
N GLN A 228 -26.91 38.85 -91.52
CA GLN A 228 -25.77 39.41 -92.26
C GLN A 228 -25.81 39.03 -93.73
N MET A 229 -26.08 37.75 -94.04
CA MET A 229 -26.32 37.32 -95.43
C MET A 229 -27.50 38.08 -96.05
N ARG A 230 -28.57 38.33 -95.29
CA ARG A 230 -29.74 39.05 -95.78
C ARG A 230 -29.45 40.52 -96.11
N GLN A 231 -28.63 41.18 -95.29
CA GLN A 231 -28.22 42.57 -95.49
C GLN A 231 -27.16 42.72 -96.60
N GLN A 232 -26.27 41.74 -96.76
CA GLN A 232 -25.24 41.75 -97.80
C GLN A 232 -25.78 41.38 -99.19
N PHE A 233 -26.89 40.65 -99.23
CA PHE A 233 -27.60 40.25 -100.44
C PHE A 233 -29.04 40.79 -100.43
N GLU A 234 -29.22 42.08 -100.20
CA GLU A 234 -30.49 42.75 -100.45
C GLU A 234 -30.62 43.05 -101.96
N PRO A 235 -31.66 42.58 -102.66
CA PRO A 235 -31.79 42.81 -104.09
C PRO A 235 -32.36 44.21 -104.33
N GLU A 236 -31.51 45.18 -104.69
CA GLU A 236 -32.02 46.37 -105.36
C GLU A 236 -32.32 46.06 -106.84
N THR A 237 -33.58 46.31 -107.18
CA THR A 237 -34.23 46.42 -108.51
C THR A 237 -34.79 45.16 -109.19
N PRO A 238 -36.08 45.20 -109.61
CA PRO A 238 -36.73 44.18 -110.41
C PRO A 238 -36.76 44.51 -111.93
N ILE A 239 -36.87 43.43 -112.73
CA ILE A 239 -37.35 43.30 -114.13
C ILE A 239 -36.45 43.82 -115.28
N GLU A 240 -35.92 42.93 -116.13
CA GLU A 240 -36.43 42.61 -117.49
C GLU A 240 -35.43 41.73 -118.29
N ALA A 241 -35.99 40.99 -119.24
CA ALA A 241 -35.37 39.94 -120.03
C ALA A 241 -34.35 40.46 -121.07
N GLY A 242 -33.29 39.68 -121.31
CA GLY A 242 -32.38 39.88 -122.44
C GLY A 242 -31.12 39.03 -122.31
N GLY A 243 -30.89 38.13 -123.27
CA GLY A 243 -29.87 37.09 -123.21
C GLY A 243 -28.41 37.57 -123.28
N GLY A 244 -27.51 36.63 -123.00
CA GLY A 244 -26.07 36.79 -123.16
C GLY A 244 -25.28 36.26 -121.95
N PRO A 245 -24.47 35.21 -122.11
CA PRO A 245 -23.75 34.57 -121.01
C PRO A 245 -22.44 35.32 -120.78
N ASP A 246 -22.33 36.07 -119.69
CA ASP A 246 -21.02 36.50 -119.20
C ASP A 246 -20.96 36.41 -117.68
N GLY A 247 -20.07 35.53 -117.25
CA GLY A 247 -19.85 35.19 -115.86
C GLY A 247 -19.22 36.35 -115.10
N ARG A 248 -19.90 36.75 -114.03
CA ARG A 248 -19.22 37.15 -112.79
C ARG A 248 -19.72 36.22 -111.71
N SER A 249 -18.92 35.22 -111.40
CA SER A 249 -19.07 34.29 -110.29
C SER A 249 -19.34 35.01 -108.96
N PRO A 250 -20.48 34.78 -108.28
CA PRO A 250 -20.55 34.94 -106.84
C PRO A 250 -20.38 33.55 -106.21
N THR A 251 -19.24 32.88 -106.40
CA THR A 251 -19.18 31.43 -106.07
C THR A 251 -18.04 30.94 -105.18
N SER A 252 -17.16 31.78 -104.63
CA SER A 252 -16.33 31.34 -103.50
C SER A 252 -16.96 31.71 -102.16
N GLU A 253 -17.19 32.99 -101.89
CA GLU A 253 -17.64 33.47 -100.56
C GLU A 253 -19.07 33.00 -100.19
N ALA A 254 -20.00 32.98 -101.14
CA ALA A 254 -21.36 32.49 -100.89
C ALA A 254 -21.44 30.97 -100.74
N ALA A 255 -20.51 30.22 -101.37
CA ALA A 255 -20.42 28.78 -101.20
C ALA A 255 -19.76 28.43 -99.86
N GLU A 256 -18.73 29.16 -99.46
CA GLU A 256 -18.05 29.04 -98.16
C GLU A 256 -18.96 29.42 -96.99
N SER A 257 -19.78 30.47 -97.13
CA SER A 257 -20.77 30.88 -96.11
C SER A 257 -21.91 29.87 -95.97
N LYS A 258 -22.44 29.34 -97.10
CA LYS A 258 -23.45 28.26 -97.08
C LYS A 258 -22.90 26.96 -96.48
N ALA A 259 -21.67 26.60 -96.78
CA ALA A 259 -20.99 25.45 -96.18
C ALA A 259 -20.78 25.65 -94.67
N SER A 260 -20.41 26.86 -94.25
CA SER A 260 -20.27 27.19 -92.82
C SER A 260 -21.60 27.16 -92.06
N ALA A 261 -22.69 27.63 -92.68
CA ALA A 261 -24.04 27.58 -92.11
C ALA A 261 -24.56 26.14 -91.99
N SER A 262 -24.29 25.29 -92.97
CA SER A 262 -24.70 23.87 -92.92
C SER A 262 -23.90 23.08 -91.89
N SER A 263 -22.59 23.31 -91.75
CA SER A 263 -21.78 22.71 -90.69
C SER A 263 -22.24 23.15 -89.28
N LYS A 264 -22.57 24.43 -89.09
CA LYS A 264 -23.15 24.91 -87.81
C LYS A 264 -24.52 24.28 -87.53
N ALA A 265 -25.37 24.11 -88.54
CA ALA A 265 -26.66 23.44 -88.40
C ALA A 265 -26.51 21.94 -88.06
N GLN A 266 -25.51 21.25 -88.62
CA GLN A 266 -25.19 19.87 -88.26
C GLN A 266 -24.76 19.75 -86.79
N LEU A 267 -23.88 20.65 -86.33
CA LEU A 267 -23.45 20.68 -84.92
C LEU A 267 -24.62 20.97 -83.96
N LEU A 268 -25.59 21.80 -84.37
CA LEU A 268 -26.82 22.04 -83.60
C LEU A 268 -27.63 20.75 -83.41
N VAL A 269 -27.83 19.98 -84.48
CA VAL A 269 -28.55 18.70 -84.42
C VAL A 269 -27.81 17.72 -83.50
N GLU A 270 -26.48 17.68 -83.56
CA GLU A 270 -25.65 16.86 -82.67
C GLU A 270 -25.81 17.27 -81.20
N LEU A 271 -25.74 18.57 -80.88
CA LEU A 271 -25.95 19.06 -79.51
C LEU A 271 -27.37 18.79 -79.00
N GLU A 272 -28.40 18.89 -79.85
CA GLU A 272 -29.77 18.54 -79.46
C GLU A 272 -29.94 17.03 -79.21
N GLN A 273 -29.26 16.18 -79.97
CA GLN A 273 -29.20 14.74 -79.70
C GLN A 273 -28.50 14.48 -78.37
N ARG A 274 -27.34 15.11 -78.12
CA ARG A 274 -26.62 15.00 -76.85
C ARG A 274 -27.47 15.48 -75.68
N ARG A 275 -28.24 16.56 -75.85
CA ARG A 275 -29.18 17.06 -74.84
C ARG A 275 -30.26 16.04 -74.48
N ARG A 276 -30.90 15.43 -75.50
CA ARG A 276 -31.93 14.39 -75.27
C ARG A 276 -31.35 13.18 -74.55
N GLU A 277 -30.11 12.82 -74.87
CA GLU A 277 -29.41 11.72 -74.20
C GLU A 277 -29.15 12.04 -72.72
N LEU A 278 -28.59 13.22 -72.41
CA LEU A 278 -28.38 13.66 -71.02
C LEU A 278 -29.69 13.75 -70.24
N GLN A 279 -30.78 14.18 -70.88
CA GLN A 279 -32.09 14.25 -70.23
C GLN A 279 -32.62 12.86 -69.86
N ARG A 280 -32.47 11.86 -70.73
CA ARG A 280 -32.82 10.46 -70.40
C ARG A 280 -31.95 9.92 -69.26
N GLN A 281 -30.66 10.23 -69.28
CA GLN A 281 -29.75 9.83 -68.21
C GLN A 281 -30.14 10.46 -66.86
N LEU A 282 -30.61 11.71 -66.87
CA LEU A 282 -31.12 12.38 -65.67
C LEU A 282 -32.41 11.75 -65.14
N GLU A 283 -33.28 11.25 -66.02
CA GLU A 283 -34.50 10.52 -65.65
C GLU A 283 -34.19 9.11 -65.11
N SER A 284 -33.06 8.51 -65.50
CA SER A 284 -32.64 7.16 -65.12
C SER A 284 -31.41 7.10 -64.21
N VAL A 285 -31.15 8.14 -63.40
CA VAL A 285 -30.01 8.15 -62.47
C VAL A 285 -30.18 7.02 -61.44
N ALA A 286 -29.43 5.93 -61.64
CA ALA A 286 -29.33 4.83 -60.70
C ALA A 286 -28.06 4.98 -59.86
N PRO A 287 -28.11 4.66 -58.55
CA PRO A 287 -26.91 4.70 -57.73
C PRO A 287 -25.90 3.64 -58.17
N ASN A 288 -24.64 4.03 -58.33
CA ASN A 288 -23.50 3.10 -58.49
C ASN A 288 -23.12 2.37 -57.18
N LEU A 289 -23.99 2.41 -56.19
CA LEU A 289 -23.82 1.85 -54.87
C LEU A 289 -25.11 1.11 -54.50
N ARG A 290 -24.98 -0.01 -53.79
CA ARG A 290 -26.14 -0.71 -53.23
C ARG A 290 -25.83 -1.15 -51.81
N ILE A 291 -26.83 -1.09 -50.93
CA ILE A 291 -26.72 -1.69 -49.60
C ILE A 291 -26.76 -3.21 -49.78
N ALA A 292 -25.63 -3.88 -49.54
CA ALA A 292 -25.52 -5.33 -49.64
C ALA A 292 -26.15 -6.03 -48.43
N SER A 293 -25.92 -5.47 -47.24
CA SER A 293 -26.51 -5.94 -46.00
C SER A 293 -26.67 -4.78 -45.01
N PRO A 294 -27.89 -4.54 -44.49
CA PRO A 294 -28.09 -3.53 -43.45
C PRO A 294 -27.51 -4.00 -42.11
N ALA A 295 -27.10 -3.05 -41.28
CA ALA A 295 -26.69 -3.29 -39.91
C ALA A 295 -27.87 -3.81 -39.07
N SER A 296 -27.63 -4.91 -38.36
CA SER A 296 -28.51 -5.43 -37.32
C SER A 296 -27.93 -5.12 -35.93
N PRO A 297 -28.77 -4.91 -34.90
CA PRO A 297 -28.30 -4.74 -33.53
C PRO A 297 -27.51 -5.97 -33.07
N PRO A 298 -26.25 -5.83 -32.62
CA PRO A 298 -25.46 -6.96 -32.13
C PRO A 298 -26.02 -7.49 -30.81
N VAL A 299 -26.04 -8.81 -30.67
CA VAL A 299 -26.56 -9.50 -29.47
C VAL A 299 -25.51 -9.56 -28.35
N GLU A 300 -24.23 -9.61 -28.72
CA GLU A 300 -23.10 -9.67 -27.79
C GLU A 300 -22.26 -8.39 -27.83
N PRO A 301 -21.75 -7.93 -26.67
CA PRO A 301 -20.85 -6.78 -26.62
C PRO A 301 -19.48 -7.14 -27.23
N SER A 302 -18.88 -6.18 -27.93
CA SER A 302 -17.56 -6.36 -28.54
C SER A 302 -16.41 -6.10 -27.56
N SER A 303 -16.67 -5.43 -26.44
CA SER A 303 -15.69 -5.21 -25.36
C SER A 303 -15.50 -6.44 -24.48
N LEU A 304 -14.25 -6.70 -24.06
CA LEU A 304 -13.94 -7.70 -23.01
C LEU A 304 -14.73 -7.36 -21.73
N HIS A 305 -15.40 -8.35 -21.13
CA HIS A 305 -16.15 -8.14 -19.89
C HIS A 305 -15.24 -7.58 -18.79
N PRO A 306 -15.53 -6.38 -18.23
CA PRO A 306 -14.69 -5.76 -17.20
C PRO A 306 -14.44 -6.65 -15.97
N MET A 307 -15.33 -7.62 -15.73
CA MET A 307 -15.21 -8.61 -14.67
C MET A 307 -13.96 -9.52 -14.81
N LEU A 308 -13.41 -9.69 -16.02
CA LEU A 308 -12.17 -10.44 -16.27
C LEU A 308 -10.97 -9.83 -15.54
N PHE A 309 -10.96 -8.50 -15.33
CA PHE A 309 -9.88 -7.78 -14.66
C PHE A 309 -9.98 -7.81 -13.12
N VAL A 310 -11.10 -8.28 -12.57
CA VAL A 310 -11.32 -8.32 -11.11
C VAL A 310 -10.35 -9.29 -10.43
N VAL A 311 -10.16 -10.49 -10.99
CA VAL A 311 -9.28 -11.52 -10.41
C VAL A 311 -7.80 -11.09 -10.48
N PRO A 312 -7.24 -10.66 -11.63
CA PRO A 312 -5.89 -10.11 -11.69
C PRO A 312 -5.68 -8.93 -10.74
N GLY A 313 -6.66 -8.02 -10.64
CA GLY A 313 -6.60 -6.88 -9.72
C GLY A 313 -6.60 -7.29 -8.25
N ALA A 314 -7.36 -8.31 -7.87
CA ALA A 314 -7.35 -8.87 -6.51
C ALA A 314 -5.98 -9.49 -6.16
N VAL A 315 -5.38 -10.23 -7.09
CA VAL A 315 -4.03 -10.82 -6.91
C VAL A 315 -2.99 -9.70 -6.76
N PHE A 316 -3.06 -8.67 -7.60
CA PHE A 316 -2.17 -7.51 -7.48
C PHE A 316 -2.31 -6.80 -6.13
N LEU A 317 -3.54 -6.55 -5.66
CA LEU A 317 -3.80 -5.96 -4.34
C LEU A 317 -3.23 -6.82 -3.20
N LEU A 318 -3.38 -8.14 -3.27
CA LEU A 318 -2.82 -9.06 -2.28
C LEU A 318 -1.28 -8.99 -2.23
N ILE A 319 -0.63 -8.98 -3.39
CA ILE A 319 0.83 -8.87 -3.48
C ILE A 319 1.30 -7.50 -2.97
N ALA A 320 0.68 -6.40 -3.43
CA ALA A 320 1.06 -5.04 -3.06
C ALA A 320 0.87 -4.77 -1.55
N THR A 321 -0.25 -5.23 -0.97
CA THR A 321 -0.49 -5.09 0.48
C THR A 321 0.45 -5.94 1.31
N SER A 322 0.73 -7.17 0.89
CA SER A 322 1.72 -8.05 1.53
C SER A 322 3.11 -7.40 1.54
N PHE A 323 3.54 -6.88 0.38
CA PHE A 323 4.80 -6.16 0.25
C PHE A 323 4.86 -4.92 1.15
N LEU A 324 3.82 -4.09 1.15
CA LEU A 324 3.75 -2.88 1.97
C LEU A 324 3.80 -3.20 3.47
N VAL A 325 3.12 -4.26 3.90
CA VAL A 325 3.13 -4.72 5.30
C VAL A 325 4.53 -5.17 5.72
N ILE A 326 5.20 -5.96 4.88
CA ILE A 326 6.58 -6.40 5.13
C ILE A 326 7.54 -5.20 5.16
N ALA A 327 7.43 -4.30 4.18
CA ALA A 327 8.25 -3.09 4.11
C ALA A 327 8.07 -2.21 5.36
N ARG A 328 6.83 -2.01 5.81
CA ARG A 328 6.54 -1.27 7.04
C ARG A 328 7.14 -1.94 8.29
N ASP A 329 7.04 -3.26 8.40
CA ASP A 329 7.61 -3.99 9.54
C ASP A 329 9.15 -3.91 9.54
N ARG A 330 9.79 -3.84 8.36
CA ARG A 330 11.25 -3.63 8.25
C ARG A 330 11.71 -2.20 8.52
N LEU A 331 10.90 -1.22 8.19
CA LEU A 331 11.18 0.18 8.50
C LEU A 331 11.01 0.47 10.01
N ASP A 332 10.36 -0.42 10.76
CA ASP A 332 10.24 -0.36 12.22
C ASP A 332 11.54 -0.85 12.90
N GLN A 333 12.50 0.06 13.03
CA GLN A 333 13.78 -0.18 13.71
C GLN A 333 13.67 -0.08 15.24
N SER A 334 12.64 -0.68 15.85
CA SER A 334 12.49 -0.69 17.30
C SER A 334 13.19 -1.89 17.95
N LEU A 335 13.78 -1.68 19.13
CA LEU A 335 14.48 -2.74 19.88
C LEU A 335 13.46 -3.65 20.59
N ARG A 336 13.51 -4.96 20.33
CA ARG A 336 12.50 -5.92 20.83
C ARG A 336 13.08 -7.14 21.51
N SER A 337 14.32 -7.52 21.20
CA SER A 337 15.00 -8.66 21.80
C SER A 337 16.32 -8.26 22.47
N ALA A 338 16.79 -9.08 23.42
CA ALA A 338 18.11 -8.88 24.05
C ALA A 338 19.25 -8.93 23.03
N GLN A 339 19.09 -9.75 21.98
CA GLN A 339 20.04 -9.82 20.88
C GLN A 339 20.03 -8.54 20.05
N ASP A 340 18.86 -7.97 19.74
CA ASP A 340 18.75 -6.69 19.03
C ASP A 340 19.51 -5.60 19.79
N VAL A 341 19.32 -5.54 21.10
CA VAL A 341 19.99 -4.56 21.98
C VAL A 341 21.50 -4.76 21.95
N THR A 342 21.96 -6.00 22.12
CA THR A 342 23.40 -6.31 22.19
C THR A 342 24.08 -6.04 20.84
N SER A 343 23.48 -6.47 19.73
CA SER A 343 24.00 -6.25 18.38
C SER A 343 23.91 -4.79 17.94
N ALA A 344 22.88 -4.05 18.37
CA ALA A 344 22.69 -2.68 17.92
C ALA A 344 23.42 -1.64 18.78
N LEU A 345 23.56 -1.87 20.08
CA LEU A 345 24.15 -0.91 21.03
C LEU A 345 25.55 -1.31 21.48
N SER A 346 26.02 -2.52 21.13
CA SER A 346 27.34 -3.04 21.53
C SER A 346 27.56 -3.08 23.05
N ILE A 347 26.48 -3.18 23.82
CA ILE A 347 26.49 -3.31 25.28
C ILE A 347 25.67 -4.55 25.72
N PRO A 348 26.03 -5.21 26.83
CA PRO A 348 25.30 -6.39 27.30
C PRO A 348 23.87 -6.06 27.72
N CYS A 349 22.93 -6.94 27.40
CA CYS A 349 21.56 -6.87 27.91
C CYS A 349 21.40 -7.75 29.16
N LEU A 350 21.09 -7.15 30.31
CA LEU A 350 20.95 -7.87 31.59
C LEU A 350 19.64 -8.66 31.68
N GLY A 351 18.64 -8.32 30.88
CA GLY A 351 17.37 -9.03 30.86
C GLY A 351 16.18 -8.20 30.37
N LEU A 352 15.01 -8.83 30.48
CA LEU A 352 13.73 -8.31 30.02
C LEU A 352 12.76 -8.22 31.21
N VAL A 353 12.19 -7.05 31.42
CA VAL A 353 11.25 -6.75 32.51
C VAL A 353 9.84 -6.55 31.92
N PRO A 354 8.88 -7.43 32.24
CA PRO A 354 7.54 -7.36 31.70
C PRO A 354 6.76 -6.19 32.28
N ARG A 355 5.79 -5.69 31.52
CA ARG A 355 4.84 -4.70 32.04
C ARG A 355 3.91 -5.37 33.05
N SER A 356 4.09 -5.11 34.34
CA SER A 356 3.18 -5.58 35.38
C SER A 356 1.85 -4.81 35.33
N ARG A 357 0.73 -5.52 35.51
CA ARG A 357 -0.62 -4.92 35.64
C ARG A 357 -0.83 -4.31 37.02
N SER A 358 -0.09 -4.76 38.04
CA SER A 358 -0.19 -4.29 39.43
C SER A 358 0.46 -2.91 39.64
N LEU A 359 1.38 -2.50 38.74
CA LEU A 359 1.90 -1.12 38.65
C LEU A 359 0.80 -0.05 38.45
N ARG A 360 -0.45 -0.43 38.12
CA ARG A 360 -1.59 0.51 38.01
C ARG A 360 -2.31 0.77 39.34
N SER A 361 -2.04 0.00 40.41
CA SER A 361 -2.76 0.08 41.67
C SER A 361 -1.91 0.28 42.94
N GLY A 362 -0.58 0.13 42.88
CA GLY A 362 0.29 0.29 44.06
C GLY A 362 1.79 0.55 43.81
N GLY A 363 2.21 0.81 42.56
CA GLY A 363 3.63 1.03 42.23
C GLY A 363 4.48 -0.25 42.16
N ALA A 364 5.76 -0.10 41.79
CA ALA A 364 6.65 -1.23 41.51
C ALA A 364 7.10 -2.01 42.77
N HIS A 365 7.31 -1.31 43.87
CA HIS A 365 7.72 -1.87 45.15
C HIS A 365 6.66 -2.82 45.73
N ASP A 366 5.39 -2.38 45.73
CA ASP A 366 4.25 -3.16 46.22
C ASP A 366 4.02 -4.45 45.40
N SER A 367 4.24 -4.37 44.09
CA SER A 367 4.14 -5.54 43.19
C SER A 367 5.14 -6.65 43.55
N LEU A 368 6.37 -6.29 43.96
CA LEU A 368 7.40 -7.26 44.35
C LEU A 368 7.11 -7.91 45.71
N ARG A 369 6.53 -7.14 46.64
CA ARG A 369 6.15 -7.63 47.98
C ARG A 369 4.91 -8.51 47.95
N GLN A 370 3.87 -8.10 47.23
CA GLN A 370 2.60 -8.84 47.18
C GLN A 370 2.67 -10.11 46.32
N GLU A 371 3.40 -10.06 45.20
CA GLU A 371 3.53 -11.18 44.27
C GLU A 371 5.02 -11.56 44.03
N PRO A 372 5.72 -12.08 45.06
CA PRO A 372 7.15 -12.39 44.97
C PRO A 372 7.45 -13.51 43.96
N PHE A 373 6.47 -14.35 43.61
CA PHE A 373 6.63 -15.40 42.60
C PHE A 373 6.00 -15.02 41.25
N SER A 374 5.83 -13.73 40.97
CA SER A 374 5.36 -13.27 39.66
C SER A 374 6.48 -13.31 38.60
N ALA A 375 6.10 -13.37 37.33
CA ALA A 375 7.03 -13.24 36.22
C ALA A 375 7.79 -11.89 36.25
N PHE A 376 7.16 -10.84 36.81
CA PHE A 376 7.82 -9.56 37.03
C PHE A 376 8.91 -9.66 38.09
N ALA A 377 8.61 -10.24 39.25
CA ALA A 377 9.58 -10.44 40.31
C ALA A 377 10.78 -11.27 39.83
N GLU A 378 10.54 -12.37 39.10
CA GLU A 378 11.61 -13.22 38.59
C GLU A 378 12.50 -12.52 37.55
N SER A 379 11.90 -11.70 36.68
CA SER A 379 12.66 -10.83 35.78
C SER A 379 13.54 -9.83 36.54
N ILE A 380 13.02 -9.22 37.61
CA ILE A 380 13.81 -8.31 38.45
C ILE A 380 14.94 -9.07 39.17
N ARG A 381 14.70 -10.27 39.70
CA ARG A 381 15.77 -11.12 40.28
C ARG A 381 16.87 -11.41 39.28
N SER A 382 16.48 -11.79 38.06
CA SER A 382 17.42 -12.11 36.98
C SER A 382 18.27 -10.89 36.61
N VAL A 383 17.64 -9.73 36.44
CA VAL A 383 18.34 -8.46 36.17
C VAL A 383 19.24 -8.06 37.34
N ALA A 384 18.78 -8.23 38.58
CA ALA A 384 19.55 -7.90 39.77
C ALA A 384 20.77 -8.82 39.95
N ALA A 385 20.63 -10.11 39.66
CA ALA A 385 21.72 -11.08 39.70
C ALA A 385 22.76 -10.80 38.60
N ALA A 386 22.33 -10.62 37.36
CA ALA A 386 23.21 -10.25 36.24
C ALA A 386 23.86 -8.88 36.44
N GLY A 387 23.11 -7.95 37.02
CA GLY A 387 23.57 -6.64 37.45
C GLY A 387 24.31 -6.65 38.80
N GLY A 388 24.77 -7.78 39.30
CA GLY A 388 25.68 -7.85 40.46
C GLY A 388 25.13 -7.32 41.79
N PHE A 389 23.84 -7.00 41.90
CA PHE A 389 23.24 -6.47 43.14
C PHE A 389 23.23 -7.49 44.28
N ALA A 390 23.32 -8.78 43.95
CA ALA A 390 23.42 -9.88 44.91
C ALA A 390 24.85 -10.12 45.42
N GLN A 391 25.88 -9.53 44.78
CA GLN A 391 27.27 -9.75 45.18
C GLN A 391 27.60 -8.89 46.41
N THR A 392 28.29 -9.47 47.39
CA THR A 392 28.80 -8.73 48.54
C THR A 392 30.17 -8.15 48.18
N SER A 393 30.18 -6.89 47.76
CA SER A 393 31.43 -6.13 47.55
C SER A 393 31.90 -5.49 48.85
N SER A 394 33.22 -5.33 49.01
CA SER A 394 33.82 -4.60 50.13
C SER A 394 33.68 -3.08 50.00
N ALA A 395 33.40 -2.58 48.80
CA ALA A 395 33.14 -1.16 48.53
C ALA A 395 31.68 -0.93 48.12
N ALA A 396 31.14 0.21 48.53
CA ALA A 396 29.81 0.65 48.14
C ALA A 396 29.76 0.94 46.65
N GLU A 397 28.74 0.40 45.98
CA GLU A 397 28.62 0.48 44.53
C GLU A 397 27.55 1.49 44.12
N THR A 398 27.93 2.41 43.24
CA THR A 398 27.07 3.47 42.73
C THR A 398 26.55 3.08 41.36
N VAL A 399 25.24 2.87 41.24
CA VAL A 399 24.61 2.40 40.00
C VAL A 399 23.56 3.40 39.53
N MET A 400 23.75 3.94 38.34
CA MET A 400 22.79 4.85 37.71
C MET A 400 21.83 4.08 36.82
N VAL A 401 20.53 4.37 36.92
CA VAL A 401 19.51 3.92 35.97
C VAL A 401 19.09 5.12 35.12
N THR A 402 19.19 5.01 33.80
CA THR A 402 18.82 6.07 32.85
C THR A 402 18.17 5.48 31.62
N SER A 403 17.69 6.32 30.71
CA SER A 403 17.00 5.93 29.48
C SER A 403 17.32 6.89 28.35
N SER A 404 16.96 6.58 27.12
CA SER A 404 17.08 7.49 25.98
C SER A 404 16.09 8.65 26.09
N GLU A 405 14.84 8.33 26.42
CA GLU A 405 13.71 9.27 26.45
C GLU A 405 12.89 9.13 27.75
N PRO A 406 12.09 10.14 28.13
CA PRO A 406 11.13 10.02 29.23
C PRO A 406 10.12 8.87 29.01
N GLY A 407 9.73 8.19 30.09
CA GLY A 407 8.67 7.17 30.04
C GLY A 407 9.10 5.78 29.57
N GLU A 408 10.42 5.53 29.47
CA GLU A 408 10.99 4.21 29.16
C GLU A 408 11.14 3.31 30.41
N GLY A 409 10.55 3.68 31.55
CA GLY A 409 10.49 2.82 32.73
C GLY A 409 11.75 2.79 33.60
N LYS A 410 12.63 3.78 33.49
CA LYS A 410 13.80 3.95 34.37
C LYS A 410 13.46 3.98 35.87
N THR A 411 12.48 4.78 36.28
CA THR A 411 12.12 4.96 37.69
C THR A 411 11.47 3.71 38.30
N PRO A 412 10.46 3.06 37.66
CA PRO A 412 9.97 1.77 38.14
C PRO A 412 11.04 0.69 38.20
N LEU A 413 11.99 0.67 37.24
CA LEU A 413 13.10 -0.26 37.26
C LEU A 413 14.05 0.02 38.44
N ALA A 414 14.39 1.28 38.68
CA ALA A 414 15.23 1.69 39.80
C ALA A 414 14.60 1.30 41.14
N VAL A 415 13.32 1.67 41.36
CA VAL A 415 12.56 1.30 42.57
C VAL A 415 12.51 -0.22 42.75
N SER A 416 12.27 -0.98 41.68
CA SER A 416 12.22 -2.44 41.74
C SER A 416 13.56 -3.08 42.14
N LEU A 417 14.66 -2.58 41.57
CA LEU A 417 16.00 -3.05 41.90
C LEU A 417 16.39 -2.70 43.33
N ALA A 418 16.04 -1.49 43.79
CA ALA A 418 16.26 -1.06 45.17
C ALA A 418 15.48 -1.94 46.17
N GLN A 419 14.19 -2.16 45.90
CA GLN A 419 13.32 -3.03 46.68
C GLN A 419 13.87 -4.46 46.77
N TYR A 420 14.33 -5.02 45.65
CA TYR A 420 14.90 -6.36 45.64
C TYR A 420 16.22 -6.43 46.40
N ALA A 421 17.16 -5.52 46.14
CA ALA A 421 18.46 -5.48 46.83
C ALA A 421 18.30 -5.29 48.34
N GLY A 422 17.36 -4.44 48.77
CA GLY A 422 16.98 -4.28 50.18
C GLY A 422 16.43 -5.57 50.79
N SER A 423 15.52 -6.26 50.07
CA SER A 423 14.90 -7.50 50.55
C SER A 423 15.89 -8.66 50.76
N ILE A 424 17.06 -8.63 50.10
CA ILE A 424 18.15 -9.60 50.30
C ILE A 424 19.19 -9.10 51.33
N GLY A 425 18.86 -8.07 52.11
CA GLY A 425 19.66 -7.57 53.23
C GLY A 425 20.75 -6.56 52.87
N ARG A 426 20.78 -6.04 51.64
CA ARG A 426 21.75 -4.98 51.26
C ARG A 426 21.28 -3.65 51.83
N ARG A 427 22.21 -2.82 52.30
CA ARG A 427 21.90 -1.43 52.69
C ARG A 427 21.82 -0.59 51.42
N VAL A 428 20.61 -0.25 50.98
CA VAL A 428 20.39 0.46 49.71
C VAL A 428 19.90 1.89 49.95
N LEU A 429 20.48 2.85 49.22
CA LEU A 429 19.98 4.22 49.10
C LEU A 429 19.56 4.49 47.65
N LEU A 430 18.29 4.82 47.43
CA LEU A 430 17.77 5.31 46.15
C LEU A 430 17.78 6.84 46.13
N ILE A 431 18.45 7.45 45.17
CA ILE A 431 18.53 8.90 45.00
C ILE A 431 17.79 9.29 43.72
N ASP A 432 16.81 10.18 43.82
CA ASP A 432 16.14 10.77 42.65
C ASP A 432 16.96 11.97 42.14
N LEU A 433 17.65 11.81 41.01
CA LEU A 433 18.41 12.86 40.34
C LEU A 433 17.76 13.32 39.03
N ASP A 434 16.50 12.95 38.78
CA ASP A 434 15.70 13.54 37.70
C ASP A 434 15.06 14.85 38.19
N LEU A 435 15.89 15.90 38.36
CA LEU A 435 15.47 17.17 38.96
C LEU A 435 14.30 17.85 38.23
N ARG A 436 14.12 17.52 36.95
CA ARG A 436 13.13 18.16 36.08
C ARG A 436 11.80 17.43 36.13
N THR A 437 11.83 16.11 36.20
CA THR A 437 10.63 15.26 36.26
C THR A 437 10.75 14.22 37.37
N PRO A 438 10.87 14.67 38.65
CA PRO A 438 11.03 13.76 39.77
C PRO A 438 9.80 12.87 39.88
N SER A 439 10.03 11.56 39.99
CA SER A 439 8.94 10.58 39.90
C SER A 439 9.07 9.43 40.88
N VAL A 440 10.16 9.36 41.67
CA VAL A 440 10.35 8.31 42.68
C VAL A 440 9.25 8.38 43.76
N LEU A 441 8.98 9.55 44.32
CA LEU A 441 7.92 9.73 45.34
C LEU A 441 6.54 9.29 44.82
N LYS A 442 6.22 9.66 43.57
CA LYS A 442 4.97 9.28 42.92
C LYS A 442 4.88 7.78 42.66
N GLU A 443 5.99 7.15 42.28
CA GLU A 443 6.06 5.70 42.06
C GLU A 443 5.95 4.90 43.37
N LEU A 444 6.42 5.48 44.48
CA LEU A 444 6.32 4.90 45.82
C LEU A 444 4.97 5.20 46.50
N GLY A 445 4.25 6.25 46.08
CA GLY A 445 3.01 6.67 46.73
C GLY A 445 3.23 7.30 48.12
N VAL A 446 4.43 7.84 48.36
CA VAL A 446 4.85 8.44 49.63
C VAL A 446 5.11 9.93 49.47
N GLU A 447 4.92 10.69 50.55
CA GLU A 447 5.26 12.11 50.61
C GLU A 447 6.54 12.30 51.44
N ALA A 448 7.40 13.23 51.01
CA ALA A 448 8.62 13.56 51.73
C ALA A 448 8.58 15.01 52.24
N ARG A 449 8.99 15.19 53.49
CA ARG A 449 9.06 16.52 54.12
C ARG A 449 10.24 17.35 53.64
N TYR A 450 11.35 16.70 53.33
CA TYR A 450 12.59 17.32 52.88
C TYR A 450 13.08 16.62 51.62
N SER A 451 13.85 17.33 50.82
CA SER A 451 14.40 16.85 49.55
C SER A 451 15.91 16.97 49.49
N LEU A 452 16.51 16.39 48.44
CA LEU A 452 17.91 16.63 48.11
C LEU A 452 18.23 18.12 47.96
N VAL A 453 17.28 18.96 47.50
CA VAL A 453 17.49 20.41 47.39
C VAL A 453 17.70 21.04 48.77
N ASP A 454 16.92 20.62 49.77
CA ASP A 454 17.04 21.14 51.14
C ASP A 454 18.35 20.70 51.78
N LEU A 455 18.78 19.47 51.50
CA LEU A 455 20.07 18.94 51.92
C LEU A 455 21.23 19.73 51.28
N MET A 456 21.17 19.96 49.97
CA MET A 456 22.20 20.70 49.24
C MET A 456 22.25 22.18 49.64
N ALA A 457 21.11 22.75 50.03
CA ALA A 457 21.03 24.08 50.63
C ALA A 457 21.48 24.12 52.11
N GLN A 458 21.90 22.98 52.68
CA GLN A 458 22.32 22.81 54.07
C GLN A 458 21.26 23.28 55.09
N ARG A 459 19.98 23.20 54.72
CA ARG A 459 18.85 23.55 55.61
C ARG A 459 18.49 22.43 56.58
N VAL A 460 18.87 21.21 56.23
CA VAL A 460 18.59 19.99 56.97
C VAL A 460 19.81 19.09 56.99
N ASP A 461 19.93 18.31 58.07
CA ASP A 461 20.96 17.29 58.18
C ASP A 461 20.72 16.12 57.22
N ARG A 462 21.80 15.42 56.87
CA ARG A 462 21.78 14.24 55.98
C ARG A 462 20.79 13.17 56.43
N ASN A 463 20.71 12.89 57.74
CA ASN A 463 19.80 11.88 58.27
C ASN A 463 18.32 12.32 58.18
N ALA A 464 18.04 13.62 58.26
CA ALA A 464 16.69 14.16 58.16
C ALA A 464 16.19 14.23 56.71
N ALA A 465 17.11 14.39 55.75
CA ALA A 465 16.79 14.42 54.31
C ALA A 465 16.51 13.03 53.72
N VAL A 466 17.03 11.97 54.34
CA VAL A 466 16.80 10.59 53.91
C VAL A 466 15.45 10.11 54.47
N LEU A 467 14.55 9.75 53.57
CA LEU A 467 13.29 9.12 53.88
C LEU A 467 13.52 7.63 54.18
N THR A 468 13.14 7.24 55.39
CA THR A 468 13.06 5.83 55.82
C THR A 468 11.60 5.50 56.05
N ASP A 469 11.06 4.60 55.24
CA ASP A 469 9.70 4.10 55.36
C ASP A 469 9.75 2.62 55.80
N PRO A 470 9.06 2.22 56.89
CA PRO A 470 8.97 0.81 57.29
C PRO A 470 8.44 -0.13 56.20
N ASP A 471 7.65 0.40 55.27
CA ASP A 471 7.11 -0.34 54.13
C ASP A 471 8.10 -0.45 52.95
N LEU A 472 9.33 0.05 53.09
CA LEU A 472 10.40 -0.08 52.11
C LEU A 472 11.62 -0.79 52.73
N ASP A 473 12.22 -1.72 51.98
CA ASP A 473 13.47 -2.38 52.43
C ASP A 473 14.73 -1.56 52.08
N PHE A 474 14.55 -0.29 51.70
CA PHE A 474 15.61 0.61 51.26
C PHE A 474 15.28 2.04 51.68
N HIS A 475 16.32 2.89 51.72
CA HIS A 475 16.17 4.30 52.03
C HIS A 475 16.09 5.13 50.75
N VAL A 476 15.42 6.28 50.82
CA VAL A 476 15.22 7.16 49.68
C VAL A 476 15.75 8.56 50.00
N LEU A 477 16.55 9.13 49.11
CA LEU A 477 16.84 10.56 49.10
C LEU A 477 16.00 11.20 47.98
N PRO A 478 14.80 11.72 48.33
CA PRO A 478 13.84 12.12 47.33
C PRO A 478 14.17 13.49 46.74
N MET A 479 13.60 13.71 45.55
CA MET A 479 13.55 15.01 44.91
C MET A 479 12.13 15.54 44.98
N THR A 480 11.97 16.76 45.49
CA THR A 480 10.73 17.51 45.33
C THR A 480 10.90 18.50 44.20
N SER A 481 9.84 18.81 43.46
CA SER A 481 9.88 19.79 42.38
C SER A 481 10.44 21.13 42.90
N GLY A 482 11.58 21.56 42.35
CA GLY A 482 12.26 22.78 42.73
C GLY A 482 13.04 23.38 41.55
N GLN A 483 13.16 24.70 41.52
CA GLN A 483 13.94 25.43 40.50
C GLN A 483 15.42 25.39 40.88
N VAL A 484 16.09 24.26 40.65
CA VAL A 484 17.54 24.12 40.83
C VAL A 484 18.17 23.74 39.50
N ASP A 485 19.27 24.40 39.16
CA ASP A 485 20.08 24.03 37.99
C ASP A 485 20.77 22.66 38.25
N PRO A 486 20.43 21.61 37.47
CA PRO A 486 20.97 20.27 37.69
C PRO A 486 22.49 20.18 37.56
N VAL A 487 23.09 20.98 36.68
CA VAL A 487 24.54 20.95 36.47
C VAL A 487 25.26 21.50 37.69
N ARG A 488 24.74 22.59 38.27
CA ARG A 488 25.27 23.20 39.50
C ARG A 488 25.19 22.26 40.68
N LEU A 489 24.06 21.57 40.86
CA LEU A 489 23.88 20.64 41.98
C LEU A 489 24.88 19.48 41.91
N VAL A 490 25.04 18.87 40.73
CA VAL A 490 25.92 17.70 40.54
C VAL A 490 27.40 18.08 40.59
N SER A 491 27.74 19.33 40.24
CA SER A 491 29.12 19.84 40.27
C SER A 491 29.53 20.45 41.62
N ASP A 492 28.62 20.53 42.59
CA ASP A 492 28.89 21.10 43.91
C ASP A 492 29.88 20.21 44.71
N PRO A 493 30.97 20.75 45.28
CA PRO A 493 31.87 19.99 46.15
C PRO A 493 31.15 19.35 47.35
N TYR A 494 30.12 20.01 47.87
CA TYR A 494 29.30 19.48 48.95
C TYR A 494 28.58 18.19 48.54
N TRP A 495 28.14 18.09 47.28
CA TRP A 495 27.54 16.87 46.74
C TRP A 495 28.53 15.71 46.76
N GLN A 496 29.79 15.95 46.36
CA GLN A 496 30.83 14.92 46.39
C GLN A 496 31.11 14.43 47.82
N THR A 497 31.21 15.34 48.79
CA THR A 497 31.40 14.95 50.20
C THR A 497 30.21 14.17 50.75
N THR A 498 28.99 14.54 50.35
CA THR A 498 27.75 13.87 50.76
C THR A 498 27.65 12.47 50.15
N LEU A 499 27.99 12.31 48.87
CA LEU A 499 28.00 10.99 48.22
C LEU A 499 29.06 10.07 48.83
N ASN A 500 30.23 10.59 49.17
CA ASN A 500 31.27 9.81 49.86
C ASN A 500 30.85 9.36 51.27
N ASP A 501 30.14 10.22 52.01
CA ASP A 501 29.54 9.83 53.30
C ASP A 501 28.49 8.72 53.11
N PHE A 502 27.61 8.83 52.11
CA PHE A 502 26.66 7.75 51.80
C PHE A 502 27.36 6.44 51.40
N ARG A 503 28.47 6.51 50.65
CA ARG A 503 29.28 5.31 50.32
C ARG A 503 29.86 4.62 51.55
N SER A 504 29.98 5.29 52.70
CA SER A 504 30.41 4.64 53.94
C SER A 504 29.27 3.91 54.68
N ARG A 505 28.01 4.25 54.38
CA ARG A 505 26.82 3.79 55.13
C ARG A 505 25.98 2.77 54.38
N TYR A 506 25.99 2.84 53.06
CA TYR A 506 25.20 1.99 52.16
C TYR A 506 26.12 1.09 51.35
N ASP A 507 25.65 -0.12 51.05
CA ASP A 507 26.37 -1.04 50.17
C ASP A 507 26.08 -0.77 48.69
N VAL A 508 24.89 -0.24 48.41
CA VAL A 508 24.45 0.10 47.05
C VAL A 508 23.79 1.47 47.06
N ILE A 509 24.28 2.37 46.20
CA ILE A 509 23.65 3.67 45.94
C ILE A 509 23.06 3.61 44.54
N LEU A 510 21.74 3.53 44.45
CA LEU A 510 21.02 3.53 43.19
C LEU A 510 20.58 4.94 42.85
N ILE A 511 20.87 5.40 41.65
CA ILE A 511 20.54 6.74 41.18
C ILE A 511 19.50 6.63 40.07
N ASP A 512 18.28 7.16 40.29
CA ASP A 512 17.34 7.39 39.19
C ASP A 512 17.77 8.66 38.45
N GLY A 513 18.31 8.47 37.25
CA GLY A 513 18.87 9.55 36.45
C GLY A 513 17.86 10.18 35.49
N PRO A 514 18.17 11.36 34.96
CA PRO A 514 17.42 11.95 33.85
C PRO A 514 17.68 11.16 32.56
N PRO A 515 16.83 11.29 31.53
CA PRO A 515 17.08 10.70 30.21
C PRO A 515 18.40 11.21 29.61
N ALA A 516 19.16 10.34 28.97
CA ALA A 516 20.49 10.63 28.41
C ALA A 516 20.44 11.56 27.19
N LEU A 517 19.35 11.57 26.42
CA LEU A 517 19.20 12.52 25.32
C LEU A 517 18.53 13.82 25.78
N GLY A 518 19.13 14.94 25.39
CA GLY A 518 18.60 16.27 25.66
C GLY A 518 18.80 16.78 27.10
N ARG A 519 19.56 16.06 27.95
CA ARG A 519 19.89 16.44 29.33
C ARG A 519 21.40 16.29 29.57
N ALA A 520 22.11 17.40 29.76
CA ALA A 520 23.57 17.39 29.97
C ALA A 520 23.97 16.73 31.30
N GLU A 521 23.09 16.84 32.30
CA GLU A 521 23.24 16.27 33.63
C GLU A 521 23.36 14.74 33.62
N ALA A 522 22.79 14.05 32.62
CA ALA A 522 22.89 12.59 32.54
C ALA A 522 24.35 12.12 32.37
N GLY A 523 25.13 12.81 31.54
CA GLY A 523 26.56 12.49 31.35
C GLY A 523 27.41 12.78 32.59
N LEU A 524 27.08 13.85 33.34
CA LEU A 524 27.73 14.20 34.59
C LEU A 524 27.50 13.13 35.67
N ILE A 525 26.24 12.72 35.84
CA ILE A 525 25.86 11.68 36.81
C ILE A 525 26.48 10.33 36.41
N ALA A 526 26.49 10.01 35.10
CA ALA A 526 27.09 8.78 34.60
C ALA A 526 28.59 8.65 34.91
N ARG A 527 29.34 9.76 34.94
CA ARG A 527 30.75 9.76 35.37
C ARG A 527 30.95 9.41 36.83
N MET A 528 29.97 9.72 37.68
CA MET A 528 30.05 9.47 39.12
C MET A 528 29.61 8.06 39.49
N ALA A 529 28.91 7.37 38.59
CA ALA A 529 28.44 6.02 38.77
C ALA A 529 29.50 5.00 38.35
N ASP A 530 29.65 3.95 39.16
CA ASP A 530 30.51 2.80 38.83
C ASP A 530 29.88 2.00 37.68
N ARG A 531 28.54 1.96 37.62
CA ARG A 531 27.79 1.28 36.56
C ARG A 531 26.56 2.06 36.12
N VAL A 532 26.16 1.87 34.86
CA VAL A 532 24.99 2.48 34.25
C VAL A 532 24.11 1.38 33.67
N ILE A 533 22.85 1.36 34.10
CA ILE A 533 21.78 0.52 33.56
C ILE A 533 20.90 1.39 32.66
N PHE A 534 20.92 1.08 31.38
CA PHE A 534 20.19 1.78 30.34
C PHE A 534 18.85 1.09 30.05
N ALA A 535 17.75 1.73 30.43
CA ALA A 535 16.40 1.23 30.21
C ALA A 535 15.93 1.51 28.77
N VAL A 536 15.52 0.44 28.07
CA VAL A 536 15.01 0.47 26.69
C VAL A 536 13.56 0.01 26.66
N LYS A 537 12.65 0.82 26.14
CA LYS A 537 11.23 0.45 26.08
C LYS A 537 10.94 -0.52 24.94
N TRP A 538 10.38 -1.68 25.28
CA TRP A 538 10.10 -2.74 24.32
C TRP A 538 9.23 -2.28 23.14
N GLY A 539 9.74 -2.44 21.92
CA GLY A 539 8.99 -2.18 20.68
C GLY A 539 8.63 -0.72 20.43
N ALA A 540 9.18 0.23 21.22
CA ALA A 540 8.94 1.66 21.08
C ALA A 540 10.24 2.44 20.85
N THR A 541 11.31 2.12 21.60
CA THR A 541 12.60 2.80 21.45
C THR A 541 13.25 2.42 20.12
N ARG A 542 13.56 3.43 19.31
CA ARG A 542 14.25 3.22 18.02
C ARG A 542 15.73 2.99 18.23
N THR A 543 16.32 2.08 17.48
CA THR A 543 17.75 1.73 17.52
C THR A 543 18.66 2.94 17.46
N ARG A 544 18.41 3.88 16.54
CA ARG A 544 19.23 5.10 16.39
C ARG A 544 19.18 6.01 17.62
N ILE A 545 18.01 6.12 18.27
CA ILE A 545 17.83 6.96 19.46
C ILE A 545 18.59 6.34 20.63
N ALA A 546 18.39 5.04 20.88
CA ALA A 546 19.11 4.32 21.92
C ALA A 546 20.63 4.35 21.71
N ARG A 547 21.11 4.16 20.47
CA ARG A 547 22.54 4.20 20.14
C ARG A 547 23.15 5.57 20.45
N ASN A 548 22.55 6.65 19.97
CA ASN A 548 23.03 8.01 20.24
C ASN A 548 23.09 8.31 21.74
N ALA A 549 22.12 7.80 22.52
CA ALA A 549 22.07 7.96 23.96
C ALA A 549 23.22 7.22 24.66
N VAL A 550 23.43 5.95 24.29
CA VAL A 550 24.51 5.12 24.83
C VAL A 550 25.88 5.70 24.45
N ASP A 551 26.07 6.12 23.19
CA ASP A 551 27.31 6.73 22.72
C ASP A 551 27.63 8.02 23.51
N ALA A 552 26.61 8.85 23.80
CA ALA A 552 26.78 10.04 24.63
C ALA A 552 27.16 9.72 26.09
N LEU A 553 26.59 8.65 26.66
CA LEU A 553 26.94 8.18 28.01
C LEU A 553 28.37 7.64 28.06
N ILE A 554 28.74 6.80 27.08
CA ILE A 554 30.09 6.23 26.96
C ILE A 554 31.12 7.35 26.75
N ALA A 555 30.84 8.31 25.87
CA ALA A 555 31.70 9.47 25.65
C ALA A 555 31.86 10.31 26.92
N SER A 556 30.81 10.44 27.73
CA SER A 556 30.87 11.18 28.99
C SER A 556 31.69 10.45 30.06
N ARG A 557 31.60 9.11 30.13
CA ARG A 557 32.34 8.25 31.08
C ARG A 557 33.79 8.04 30.69
N GLY A 558 34.10 8.03 29.40
CA GLY A 558 35.41 7.70 28.85
C GLY A 558 35.62 6.21 28.57
N GLU A 559 34.69 5.35 28.99
CA GLU A 559 34.74 3.91 28.74
C GLU A 559 33.35 3.29 28.57
N ALA A 560 33.30 2.19 27.81
CA ALA A 560 32.08 1.41 27.59
C ALA A 560 31.83 0.37 28.70
N GLN A 561 32.86 0.05 29.49
CA GLN A 561 32.72 -0.91 30.59
C GLN A 561 31.76 -0.39 31.66
N GLY A 562 30.97 -1.30 32.22
CA GLY A 562 29.96 -0.94 33.22
C GLY A 562 28.71 -0.25 32.65
N VAL A 563 28.50 -0.19 31.33
CA VAL A 563 27.21 0.19 30.72
C VAL A 563 26.49 -1.06 30.25
N SER A 564 25.27 -1.29 30.73
CA SER A 564 24.45 -2.44 30.37
C SER A 564 23.01 -2.01 30.11
N ALA A 565 22.26 -2.75 29.30
CA ALA A 565 20.88 -2.42 28.95
C ALA A 565 19.86 -3.37 29.59
N VAL A 566 18.66 -2.85 29.85
CA VAL A 566 17.50 -3.64 30.30
C VAL A 566 16.30 -3.27 29.43
N ILE A 567 15.63 -4.27 28.86
CA ILE A 567 14.41 -4.03 28.10
C ILE A 567 13.24 -3.97 29.07
N THR A 568 12.57 -2.83 29.16
CA THR A 568 11.46 -2.58 30.08
C THR A 568 10.11 -2.66 29.37
N GLN A 569 9.04 -2.77 30.17
CA GLN A 569 7.65 -2.75 29.73
C GLN A 569 7.33 -3.80 28.65
N VAL A 570 8.02 -4.95 28.70
CA VAL A 570 7.83 -6.03 27.72
C VAL A 570 6.40 -6.55 27.81
N ALA A 571 5.72 -6.65 26.66
CA ALA A 571 4.41 -7.25 26.56
C ALA A 571 4.55 -8.76 26.33
N PRO A 572 4.39 -9.64 27.34
CA PRO A 572 4.86 -11.03 27.25
C PRO A 572 4.19 -11.82 26.11
N ARG A 573 2.88 -11.64 25.94
CA ARG A 573 2.10 -12.28 24.86
C ARG A 573 2.49 -11.79 23.47
N ALA A 574 2.84 -10.51 23.34
CA ALA A 574 3.26 -9.95 22.06
C ALA A 574 4.70 -10.38 21.74
N HIS A 575 5.58 -10.36 22.74
CA HIS A 575 6.96 -10.81 22.66
C HIS A 575 7.06 -12.29 22.26
N ALA A 576 6.27 -13.19 22.88
CA ALA A 576 6.25 -14.62 22.55
C ALA A 576 5.76 -14.94 21.11
N ARG A 577 5.06 -14.02 20.43
CA ARG A 577 4.67 -14.16 19.01
C ARG A 577 5.81 -13.86 18.03
N TYR A 578 6.89 -13.21 18.50
CA TYR A 578 8.05 -12.95 17.67
C TYR A 578 9.02 -14.15 17.63
N GLY A 579 9.01 -15.02 18.64
CA GLY A 579 9.78 -16.27 18.63
C GLY A 579 11.29 -16.04 18.77
N PHE A 580 11.70 -15.15 19.67
CA PHE A 580 13.11 -14.81 19.88
C PHE A 580 13.89 -15.89 20.66
N GLY A 581 13.21 -16.86 21.27
CA GLY A 581 13.83 -17.95 22.01
C GLY A 581 14.43 -17.54 23.37
N ASP A 582 13.95 -16.46 23.97
CA ASP A 582 14.49 -15.91 25.21
C ASP A 582 13.74 -16.36 26.48
N ALA A 583 14.26 -15.99 27.65
CA ALA A 583 13.67 -16.31 28.94
C ALA A 583 12.21 -15.84 29.08
N THR A 584 11.84 -14.73 28.42
CA THR A 584 10.48 -14.19 28.44
C THR A 584 9.51 -15.08 27.66
N GLU A 585 9.95 -15.61 26.51
CA GLU A 585 9.18 -16.58 25.72
C GLU A 585 8.97 -17.89 26.48
N VAL A 586 10.03 -18.43 27.10
CA VAL A 586 9.95 -19.64 27.92
C VAL A 586 9.00 -19.43 29.10
N MET A 587 9.10 -18.29 29.80
CA MET A 587 8.20 -17.92 30.90
C MET A 587 6.74 -17.76 30.43
N THR A 588 6.52 -17.24 29.23
CA THR A 588 5.17 -17.07 28.68
C THR A 588 4.54 -18.40 28.26
N ARG A 589 5.34 -19.33 27.70
CA ARG A 589 4.86 -20.65 27.27
C ARG A 589 4.74 -21.66 28.40
N HIS A 590 5.67 -21.62 29.36
CA HIS A 590 5.81 -22.63 30.41
C HIS A 590 5.69 -22.09 31.84
N GLY A 591 5.44 -20.80 32.04
CA GLY A 591 5.43 -20.17 33.37
C GLY A 591 4.46 -20.79 34.37
N ALA A 592 3.35 -21.37 33.91
CA ALA A 592 2.42 -22.10 34.77
C ALA A 592 2.99 -23.39 35.39
N ARG A 593 4.09 -23.93 34.81
CA ARG A 593 4.81 -25.10 35.33
C ARG A 593 6.08 -24.72 36.11
N LEU A 594 6.65 -23.55 35.82
CA LEU A 594 7.92 -23.09 36.41
C LEU A 594 7.72 -22.24 37.67
N LEU A 595 6.58 -21.55 37.78
CA LEU A 595 6.25 -20.80 38.98
C LEU A 595 5.60 -21.72 40.02
N PRO A 596 5.93 -21.59 41.32
CA PRO A 596 5.23 -22.31 42.36
C PRO A 596 3.73 -21.98 42.29
N PRO A 597 2.84 -22.95 42.61
CA PRO A 597 1.40 -22.72 42.55
C PRO A 597 1.06 -21.49 43.39
N ALA A 598 0.40 -20.51 42.76
CA ALA A 598 0.02 -19.27 43.43
C ALA A 598 -0.70 -19.62 44.73
N ARG A 599 -0.17 -19.16 45.87
CA ARG A 599 -0.92 -19.23 47.13
C ARG A 599 -2.28 -18.57 46.87
N PRO A 600 -3.41 -19.18 47.27
CA PRO A 600 -4.72 -18.56 47.10
C PRO A 600 -4.77 -17.28 47.92
N GLY A 601 -4.43 -16.17 47.29
CA GLY A 601 -4.50 -14.83 47.86
C GLY A 601 -5.96 -14.45 48.09
N GLY A 602 -6.35 -14.54 49.36
CA GLY A 602 -7.42 -13.78 50.04
C GLY A 602 -8.64 -13.40 49.23
N VAL A 603 -9.74 -14.15 49.42
CA VAL A 603 -11.14 -13.77 49.69
C VAL A 603 -11.79 -12.54 48.98
N LYS A 604 -11.08 -11.48 48.61
CA LYS A 604 -11.64 -10.27 47.96
C LYS A 604 -12.15 -10.52 46.53
N LYS A 605 -11.59 -11.48 45.79
CA LYS A 605 -12.11 -11.85 44.44
C LYS A 605 -13.33 -12.77 44.47
N ALA A 606 -13.54 -13.50 45.56
CA ALA A 606 -14.77 -14.28 45.76
C ALA A 606 -15.93 -13.35 46.15
N ILE A 607 -15.67 -12.33 46.96
CA ILE A 607 -16.71 -11.36 47.37
C ILE A 607 -17.13 -10.45 46.20
N SER A 608 -16.22 -10.01 45.33
CA SER A 608 -16.60 -9.17 44.17
C SER A 608 -17.37 -9.92 43.07
N LYS A 609 -17.32 -11.27 43.07
CA LYS A 609 -18.12 -12.12 42.18
C LYS A 609 -19.49 -12.47 42.75
N VAL A 610 -19.72 -12.27 44.05
CA VAL A 610 -21.02 -12.48 44.71
C VAL A 610 -21.91 -11.24 44.68
N VAL A 611 -21.37 -10.04 44.42
CA VAL A 611 -22.14 -8.75 44.47
C VAL A 611 -22.61 -8.24 43.10
N ARG A 612 -22.64 -9.07 42.05
CA ARG A 612 -23.30 -8.74 40.78
C ARG A 612 -24.19 -9.87 40.29
N ALA A 613 -25.30 -10.09 40.99
CA ALA A 613 -26.46 -10.76 40.43
C ALA A 613 -27.48 -9.71 39.93
N PRO A 614 -28.10 -9.90 38.75
CA PRO A 614 -29.10 -8.99 38.22
C PRO A 614 -30.39 -9.02 39.06
N ALA A 615 -31.05 -7.87 39.20
CA ALA A 615 -32.25 -7.64 40.02
C ALA A 615 -33.51 -8.46 39.62
N SER A 616 -33.42 -9.38 38.66
CA SER A 616 -34.49 -10.31 38.29
C SER A 616 -34.43 -11.66 39.00
N ALA A 617 -33.36 -11.96 39.76
CA ALA A 617 -33.21 -13.23 40.48
C ALA A 617 -33.72 -13.20 41.94
N VAL A 618 -34.15 -12.04 42.46
CA VAL A 618 -34.58 -11.88 43.86
C VAL A 618 -36.08 -12.17 44.06
N ALA A 619 -36.88 -12.21 42.99
CA ALA A 619 -38.32 -12.54 43.08
C ALA A 619 -38.61 -14.05 43.15
N GLY A 620 -37.68 -14.91 42.68
CA GLY A 620 -37.84 -16.38 42.74
C GLY A 620 -37.37 -17.02 44.05
N ALA A 621 -36.40 -16.40 44.72
CA ALA A 621 -35.81 -16.94 45.95
C ALA A 621 -36.71 -16.77 47.19
N THR A 622 -37.53 -15.73 47.24
CA THR A 622 -38.50 -15.51 48.33
C THR A 622 -39.67 -16.50 48.27
N ALA A 623 -40.10 -16.90 47.07
CA ALA A 623 -41.11 -17.95 46.89
C ALA A 623 -40.59 -19.32 47.39
N PHE A 624 -39.36 -19.68 47.02
CA PHE A 624 -38.74 -20.97 47.39
C PHE A 624 -38.47 -21.09 48.89
N ILE A 625 -38.04 -20.01 49.56
CA ILE A 625 -37.81 -20.00 51.02
C ILE A 625 -39.14 -20.05 51.80
N SER A 626 -40.22 -19.46 51.27
CA SER A 626 -41.55 -19.54 51.88
C SER A 626 -42.20 -20.93 51.76
N GLU A 627 -41.93 -21.65 50.66
CA GLU A 627 -42.41 -23.01 50.40
C GLU A 627 -41.62 -24.03 51.24
N TRP A 628 -40.30 -23.84 51.37
CA TRP A 628 -39.42 -24.69 52.17
C TRP A 628 -39.71 -24.58 53.67
N SER A 629 -39.95 -23.37 54.20
CA SER A 629 -40.35 -23.18 55.61
C SER A 629 -41.74 -23.72 55.96
N ARG A 630 -42.62 -23.91 54.96
CA ARG A 630 -43.92 -24.57 55.12
C ARG A 630 -43.80 -26.10 55.13
N ARG A 631 -42.88 -26.66 54.35
CA ARG A 631 -42.60 -28.12 54.34
C ARG A 631 -41.84 -28.58 55.59
N VAL A 632 -40.91 -27.78 56.10
CA VAL A 632 -40.16 -28.11 57.34
C VAL A 632 -41.07 -28.06 58.58
N ARG A 633 -42.07 -27.17 58.62
CA ARG A 633 -43.06 -27.12 59.72
C ARG A 633 -44.07 -28.28 59.73
N LYS A 634 -44.27 -28.97 58.61
CA LYS A 634 -45.11 -30.19 58.55
C LYS A 634 -44.38 -31.47 58.96
N TRP A 635 -43.07 -31.40 59.21
CA TRP A 635 -42.24 -32.55 59.61
C TRP A 635 -41.86 -32.53 61.11
N ALA A 636 -42.30 -31.51 61.86
CA ALA A 636 -41.97 -31.30 63.28
C ALA A 636 -43.17 -31.38 64.24
N VAL A 637 -44.34 -31.84 63.77
CA VAL A 637 -45.46 -32.27 64.61
C VAL A 637 -46.02 -33.54 63.99
N GLY A 638 -45.63 -34.69 64.54
CA GLY A 638 -45.95 -36.03 64.06
C GLY A 638 -45.01 -37.04 64.68
#